data_AF-A0A7W5C6Z6-F1
#
_entry.id   AF-A0A7W5C6Z6-F1
#
_cell.length_a   1.000
_cell.length_b   1.000
_cell.length_c   1.000
_cell.angle_alpha   90.00
_cell.angle_beta   90.00
_cell.angle_gamma   90.00
#
_symmetry.space_group_name_H-M   'P 1'
#
loop_
_entity.id
_entity.type
_entity.pdbx_description
1 polymer ?
#
loop_
_entity_poly.entity_id
_entity_poly.type
_entity_poly.pdbx_seq_one_letter_code
_entity_poly.pdbx_strand_id
1 'polypeptide(L)'
;MIDRKNGEASLKQNSRRLYAEIFSIKDTLYNDLLERFPEDASLKEHAEQWKVCIMTAAVSTALFSTALAGSKEFPYVYSYLHLKLQALYPASEALFEDCMAAIAKLLNGTDYHSGAFAEGLALWLYFTIQGKESFQEEDTLPFLLAGQYMNQYFYNWFDKQQN
;
A
#
# COMPACT_ATOMS: atom_id res chain seq x y z
N MET A 1 -29.41 -15.24 -10.27
CA MET A 1 -28.12 -15.67 -10.87
C MET A 1 -27.51 -14.61 -11.80
N ILE A 2 -27.87 -13.32 -11.64
CA ILE A 2 -27.46 -12.22 -12.54
C ILE A 2 -26.38 -11.32 -11.90
N ASP A 3 -26.16 -11.38 -10.58
CA ASP A 3 -25.27 -10.44 -9.87
C ASP A 3 -23.76 -10.70 -10.00
N ARG A 4 -23.33 -11.95 -10.26
CA ARG A 4 -21.88 -12.27 -10.30
C ARG A 4 -21.15 -11.69 -11.52
N LYS A 5 -21.80 -11.59 -12.68
CA LYS A 5 -21.18 -11.03 -13.90
C LYS A 5 -20.97 -9.51 -13.81
N ASN A 6 -21.85 -8.80 -13.11
CA ASN A 6 -21.72 -7.36 -12.90
C ASN A 6 -20.62 -7.03 -11.88
N GLY A 7 -20.47 -7.83 -10.82
CA GLY A 7 -19.40 -7.67 -9.84
C GLY A 7 -17.99 -7.91 -10.41
N GLU A 8 -17.84 -8.90 -11.30
CA GLU A 8 -16.59 -9.19 -12.01
C GLU A 8 -16.17 -8.00 -12.91
N ALA A 9 -17.03 -7.52 -13.81
CA ALA A 9 -16.71 -6.34 -14.62
C ALA A 9 -16.37 -5.08 -13.78
N SER A 10 -16.97 -4.93 -12.60
CA SER A 10 -16.73 -3.84 -11.66
C SER A 10 -15.32 -3.86 -11.06
N LEU A 11 -14.78 -5.04 -10.70
CA LEU A 11 -13.44 -5.15 -10.13
C LEU A 11 -12.34 -4.69 -11.11
N LYS A 12 -12.45 -5.01 -12.40
CA LYS A 12 -11.51 -4.51 -13.42
C LYS A 12 -11.54 -2.99 -13.59
N GLN A 13 -12.71 -2.37 -13.45
CA GLN A 13 -12.82 -0.92 -13.50
C GLN A 13 -12.27 -0.28 -12.23
N ASN A 14 -12.59 -0.88 -11.08
CA ASN A 14 -12.11 -0.44 -9.78
C ASN A 14 -10.60 -0.57 -9.64
N SER A 15 -9.94 -1.56 -10.25
CA SER A 15 -8.47 -1.63 -10.25
C SER A 15 -7.82 -0.46 -11.01
N ARG A 16 -8.44 0.02 -12.09
CA ARG A 16 -7.97 1.23 -12.79
C ARG A 16 -8.17 2.48 -11.95
N ARG A 17 -9.31 2.60 -11.27
CA ARG A 17 -9.62 3.72 -10.36
C ARG A 17 -8.66 3.75 -9.18
N LEU A 18 -8.46 2.61 -8.51
CA LEU A 18 -7.50 2.45 -7.42
C LEU A 18 -6.11 2.91 -7.85
N TYR A 19 -5.62 2.43 -8.99
CA TYR A 19 -4.31 2.85 -9.49
C TYR A 19 -4.21 4.37 -9.70
N ALA A 20 -5.23 4.99 -10.29
CA ALA A 20 -5.25 6.44 -10.51
C ALA A 20 -5.25 7.22 -9.18
N GLU A 21 -6.03 6.77 -8.21
CA GLU A 21 -6.08 7.34 -6.85
C GLU A 21 -4.70 7.23 -6.18
N ILE A 22 -4.09 6.04 -6.18
CA ILE A 22 -2.76 5.81 -5.61
C ILE A 22 -1.70 6.67 -6.31
N PHE A 23 -1.75 6.75 -7.64
CA PHE A 23 -0.80 7.54 -8.41
C PHE A 23 -0.88 9.03 -8.07
N SER A 24 -2.07 9.55 -7.76
CA SER A 24 -2.25 10.93 -7.29
C SER A 24 -1.79 11.10 -5.84
N ILE A 25 -2.15 10.16 -4.96
CA ILE A 25 -1.91 10.25 -3.51
C ILE A 25 -0.42 10.18 -3.18
N LYS A 26 0.40 9.47 -3.96
CA LYS A 26 1.84 9.34 -3.67
C LYS A 26 2.53 10.69 -3.50
N ASP A 27 2.21 11.66 -4.36
CA ASP A 27 2.82 12.99 -4.35
C ASP A 27 2.19 13.84 -3.25
N THR A 28 0.86 13.74 -3.06
CA THR A 28 0.16 14.49 -1.99
C THR A 28 0.63 14.07 -0.61
N LEU A 29 0.70 12.77 -0.32
CA LEU A 29 1.14 12.27 0.98
C LEU A 29 2.63 12.56 1.20
N TYR A 30 3.48 12.38 0.19
CA TYR A 30 4.89 12.73 0.30
C TYR A 30 5.10 14.22 0.63
N ASN A 31 4.33 15.11 0.00
CA ASN A 31 4.40 16.54 0.29
C ASN A 31 3.88 16.88 1.70
N ASP A 32 2.77 16.25 2.15
CA ASP A 32 2.28 16.42 3.53
C ASP A 32 3.32 15.96 4.56
N LEU A 33 4.04 14.87 4.28
CA LEU A 33 5.16 14.43 5.13
C LEU A 33 6.30 15.46 5.16
N LEU A 34 6.68 16.03 4.01
CA LEU A 34 7.71 17.08 3.95
C LEU A 34 7.31 18.33 4.75
N GLU A 35 6.04 18.73 4.69
CA GLU A 35 5.52 19.89 5.42
C GLU A 35 5.50 19.65 6.94
N ARG A 36 5.15 18.44 7.37
CA ARG A 36 5.04 18.09 8.79
C ARG A 36 6.38 17.75 9.45
N PHE A 37 7.31 17.19 8.67
CA PHE A 37 8.61 16.73 9.16
C PHE A 37 9.75 17.36 8.35
N PRO A 38 9.87 18.70 8.37
CA PRO A 38 10.83 19.42 7.51
C PRO A 38 12.29 19.13 7.86
N GLU A 39 12.58 18.58 9.03
CA GLU A 39 13.94 18.22 9.47
C GLU A 39 14.30 16.75 9.22
N ASP A 40 13.35 15.93 8.75
CA ASP A 40 13.63 14.53 8.48
C ASP A 40 14.50 14.37 7.23
N ALA A 41 15.70 13.80 7.42
CA ALA A 41 16.66 13.61 6.34
C ALA A 41 16.18 12.59 5.30
N SER A 42 15.45 11.55 5.73
CA SER A 42 15.01 10.48 4.83
C SER A 42 14.04 10.98 3.78
N LEU A 43 13.14 11.91 4.15
CA LEU A 43 12.20 12.52 3.21
C LEU A 43 12.93 13.32 2.13
N LYS A 44 14.06 13.95 2.46
CA LYS A 44 14.87 14.75 1.52
C LYS A 44 15.78 13.88 0.66
N GLU A 45 16.45 12.91 1.27
CA GLU A 45 17.47 12.07 0.63
C GLU A 45 16.86 10.95 -0.23
N HIS A 46 15.68 10.47 0.13
CA HIS A 46 15.03 9.31 -0.48
C HIS A 46 13.67 9.64 -1.11
N ALA A 47 13.53 10.83 -1.70
CA ALA A 47 12.28 11.33 -2.27
C ALA A 47 11.56 10.34 -3.21
N GLU A 48 12.27 9.81 -4.20
CA GLU A 48 11.68 8.83 -5.13
C GLU A 48 11.35 7.51 -4.44
N GLN A 49 12.23 7.01 -3.56
CA GLN A 49 11.99 5.78 -2.80
C GLN A 49 10.74 5.91 -1.93
N TRP A 50 10.53 7.05 -1.27
CA TRP A 50 9.31 7.35 -0.51
C TRP A 50 8.06 7.21 -1.38
N LYS A 51 8.05 7.82 -2.57
CA LYS A 51 6.91 7.73 -3.50
C LYS A 51 6.66 6.29 -3.97
N VAL A 52 7.71 5.55 -4.29
CA VAL A 52 7.62 4.12 -4.66
C VAL A 52 7.05 3.29 -3.53
N CYS A 53 7.56 3.49 -2.32
CA CYS A 53 7.13 2.77 -1.13
C CYS A 53 5.67 3.10 -0.76
N ILE A 54 5.25 4.37 -0.88
CA ILE A 54 3.85 4.77 -0.71
C ILE A 54 2.95 4.03 -1.72
N MET A 55 3.32 4.05 -3.01
CA MET A 55 2.52 3.36 -4.02
C MET A 55 2.45 1.85 -3.76
N THR A 56 3.60 1.24 -3.46
CA THR A 56 3.71 -0.19 -3.18
C THR A 56 2.86 -0.58 -1.99
N ALA A 57 3.01 0.11 -0.85
CA ALA A 57 2.24 -0.15 0.36
C ALA A 57 0.73 0.05 0.14
N ALA A 58 0.33 1.09 -0.61
CA ALA A 58 -1.07 1.34 -0.92
C ALA A 58 -1.70 0.20 -1.74
N VAL A 59 -1.03 -0.22 -2.82
CA VAL A 59 -1.51 -1.31 -3.69
C VAL A 59 -1.56 -2.61 -2.90
N SER A 60 -0.48 -2.95 -2.19
CA SER A 60 -0.40 -4.19 -1.42
C SER A 60 -1.50 -4.24 -0.36
N THR A 61 -1.72 -3.14 0.37
CA THR A 61 -2.80 -3.04 1.36
C THR A 61 -4.19 -3.25 0.76
N ALA A 62 -4.47 -2.65 -0.40
CA ALA A 62 -5.77 -2.78 -1.05
C ALA A 62 -6.07 -4.20 -1.55
N LEU A 63 -5.03 -4.99 -1.87
CA LEU A 63 -5.17 -6.35 -2.35
C LEU A 63 -5.64 -7.36 -1.28
N PHE A 64 -5.56 -7.00 0.00
CA PHE A 64 -6.08 -7.81 1.11
C PHE A 64 -7.57 -7.57 1.41
N SER A 65 -8.27 -6.80 0.58
CA SER A 65 -9.71 -6.60 0.66
C SER A 65 -10.50 -7.92 0.59
N THR A 66 -11.55 -8.05 1.41
CA THR A 66 -12.38 -9.25 1.44
C THR A 66 -13.15 -9.48 0.14
N ALA A 67 -13.51 -8.42 -0.59
CA ALA A 67 -14.11 -8.48 -1.92
C ALA A 67 -13.24 -9.19 -2.96
N LEU A 68 -11.92 -9.27 -2.74
CA LEU A 68 -10.99 -9.99 -3.60
C LEU A 68 -10.79 -11.45 -3.18
N ALA A 69 -11.04 -11.79 -1.92
CA ALA A 69 -10.84 -13.13 -1.39
C ALA A 69 -11.71 -14.15 -2.13
N GLY A 70 -11.07 -15.15 -2.76
CA GLY A 70 -11.76 -16.17 -3.56
C GLY A 70 -12.37 -15.66 -4.87
N SER A 71 -12.12 -14.39 -5.25
CA SER A 71 -12.56 -13.84 -6.53
C SER A 71 -11.76 -14.40 -7.70
N LYS A 72 -12.45 -14.81 -8.77
CA LYS A 72 -11.81 -15.25 -10.03
C LYS A 72 -11.04 -14.14 -10.73
N GLU A 73 -11.31 -12.88 -10.37
CA GLU A 73 -10.64 -11.72 -10.95
C GLU A 73 -9.37 -11.31 -10.21
N PHE A 74 -9.11 -11.85 -9.02
CA PHE A 74 -7.93 -11.52 -8.25
C PHE A 74 -6.63 -11.60 -9.08
N PRO A 75 -6.37 -12.65 -9.89
CA PRO A 75 -5.17 -12.71 -10.72
C PRO A 75 -5.06 -11.55 -11.71
N TYR A 76 -6.18 -11.09 -12.27
CA TYR A 76 -6.21 -9.93 -13.17
C TYR A 76 -5.94 -8.64 -12.41
N VAL A 77 -6.60 -8.41 -11.27
CA VAL A 77 -6.43 -7.20 -10.45
C VAL A 77 -4.99 -7.08 -9.97
N TYR A 78 -4.45 -8.17 -9.40
CA TYR A 78 -3.05 -8.27 -8.99
C TYR A 78 -2.11 -7.97 -10.16
N SER A 79 -2.25 -8.68 -11.28
CA SER A 79 -1.33 -8.52 -12.43
C SER A 79 -1.39 -7.11 -13.01
N TYR A 80 -2.58 -6.52 -13.10
CA TYR A 80 -2.75 -5.15 -13.58
C TYR A 80 -2.01 -4.16 -12.69
N LEU A 81 -2.21 -4.22 -11.37
CA LEU A 81 -1.59 -3.29 -10.43
C LEU A 81 -0.06 -3.50 -10.38
N HIS A 82 0.39 -4.75 -10.36
CA HIS A 82 1.81 -5.11 -10.39
C HIS A 82 2.51 -4.56 -11.65
N LEU A 83 1.96 -4.82 -12.84
CA LEU A 83 2.52 -4.32 -14.10
C LEU A 83 2.56 -2.78 -14.15
N LYS A 84 1.56 -2.10 -13.57
CA LYS A 84 1.53 -0.65 -13.54
C LYS A 84 2.57 -0.06 -12.59
N LEU A 85 2.80 -0.68 -11.43
CA LEU A 85 3.90 -0.32 -10.54
C LEU A 85 5.26 -0.53 -11.23
N GLN A 86 5.47 -1.71 -11.81
CA GLN A 86 6.74 -2.07 -12.46
C GLN A 86 7.07 -1.17 -13.66
N ALA A 87 6.05 -0.74 -14.41
CA ALA A 87 6.24 0.18 -15.54
C ALA A 87 6.73 1.56 -15.11
N LEU A 88 6.41 2.01 -13.89
CA LEU A 88 6.92 3.26 -13.33
C LEU A 88 8.29 3.06 -12.66
N TYR A 89 8.46 1.93 -11.98
CA TYR A 89 9.62 1.64 -11.16
C TYR A 89 10.07 0.19 -11.39
N PRO A 90 11.02 -0.06 -12.31
CA PRO A 90 11.40 -1.42 -12.70
C PRO A 90 11.90 -2.31 -11.55
N ALA A 91 12.39 -1.72 -10.45
CA ALA A 91 12.82 -2.42 -9.25
C ALA A 91 11.67 -2.70 -8.25
N SER A 92 10.43 -2.33 -8.56
CA SER A 92 9.30 -2.45 -7.62
C SER A 92 8.79 -3.88 -7.44
N GLU A 93 9.16 -4.82 -8.31
CA GLU A 93 8.68 -6.21 -8.22
C GLU A 93 9.09 -6.86 -6.90
N ALA A 94 10.38 -6.79 -6.54
CA ALA A 94 10.86 -7.32 -5.28
C ALA A 94 10.24 -6.61 -4.06
N LEU A 95 10.08 -5.28 -4.15
CA LEU A 95 9.45 -4.47 -3.10
C LEU A 95 7.97 -4.84 -2.91
N PHE A 96 7.27 -5.10 -4.00
CA PHE A 96 5.86 -5.44 -3.98
C PHE A 96 5.62 -6.79 -3.34
N GLU A 97 6.38 -7.81 -3.73
CA GLU A 97 6.32 -9.14 -3.12
C GLU A 97 6.71 -9.13 -1.64
N ASP A 98 7.76 -8.39 -1.29
CA ASP A 98 8.20 -8.23 0.11
C ASP A 98 7.11 -7.57 0.96
N CYS A 99 6.49 -6.50 0.46
CA CYS A 99 5.38 -5.82 1.14
C CYS A 99 4.16 -6.73 1.31
N MET A 100 3.77 -7.46 0.25
CA MET A 100 2.67 -8.42 0.32
C MET A 100 2.96 -9.52 1.36
N ALA A 101 4.20 -10.02 1.44
CA ALA A 101 4.60 -11.00 2.44
C ALA A 101 4.58 -10.43 3.86
N ALA A 102 5.00 -9.18 4.05
CA ALA A 102 4.92 -8.47 5.34
C ALA A 102 3.47 -8.34 5.80
N ILE A 103 2.57 -7.88 4.93
CA ILE A 103 1.14 -7.74 5.23
C ILE A 103 0.50 -9.11 5.50
N ALA A 104 0.83 -10.13 4.71
CA ALA A 104 0.32 -11.48 4.93
C ALA A 104 0.69 -12.00 6.32
N LYS A 105 1.91 -11.74 6.80
CA LYS A 105 2.33 -12.11 8.17
C LYS A 105 1.53 -11.36 9.24
N LEU A 106 1.23 -10.08 9.04
CA LEU A 106 0.41 -9.28 9.97
C LEU A 106 -1.04 -9.80 10.08
N LEU A 107 -1.53 -10.44 9.01
CA LEU A 107 -2.89 -10.97 8.94
C LEU A 107 -2.99 -12.47 9.25
N ASN A 108 -1.87 -13.20 9.30
CA ASN A 108 -1.88 -14.65 9.45
C ASN A 108 -1.88 -15.05 10.94
N GLY A 109 -3.06 -15.44 11.44
CA GLY A 109 -3.22 -16.07 12.76
C GLY A 109 -3.86 -15.20 13.84
N THR A 110 -4.21 -13.95 13.53
CA THR A 110 -4.88 -13.02 14.46
C THR A 110 -5.97 -12.23 13.74
N ASP A 111 -7.01 -11.83 14.48
CA ASP A 111 -8.00 -10.89 13.96
C ASP A 111 -7.31 -9.58 13.54
N TYR A 112 -7.81 -8.96 12.47
CA TYR A 112 -7.28 -7.69 12.00
C TYR A 112 -7.33 -6.63 13.11
N HIS A 113 -6.16 -6.08 13.45
CA HIS A 113 -6.00 -5.01 14.42
C HIS A 113 -5.38 -3.79 13.75
N SER A 114 -6.15 -2.71 13.62
CA SER A 114 -5.77 -1.54 12.80
C SER A 114 -4.48 -0.87 13.25
N GLY A 115 -4.23 -0.79 14.56
CA GLY A 115 -2.98 -0.23 15.10
C GLY A 115 -1.76 -1.07 14.71
N ALA A 116 -1.84 -2.38 14.93
CA ALA A 116 -0.74 -3.30 14.66
C ALA A 116 -0.45 -3.41 13.15
N PHE A 117 -1.49 -3.34 12.33
CA PHE A 117 -1.35 -3.30 10.88
C PHE A 117 -0.63 -2.03 10.40
N ALA A 118 -1.05 -0.87 10.91
CA ALA A 118 -0.43 0.41 10.56
C ALA A 118 1.03 0.48 11.02
N GLU A 119 1.34 0.00 12.23
CA GLU A 119 2.71 -0.10 12.75
C GLU A 119 3.55 -1.06 11.91
N GLY A 120 3.01 -2.22 11.53
CA GLY A 120 3.71 -3.16 10.67
C GLY A 120 4.04 -2.59 9.28
N LEU A 121 3.11 -1.83 8.69
CA LEU A 121 3.37 -1.08 7.46
C LEU A 121 4.45 0.00 7.66
N ALA A 122 4.40 0.73 8.78
CA ALA A 122 5.39 1.76 9.10
C ALA A 122 6.80 1.17 9.25
N LEU A 123 6.91 0.02 9.93
CA LEU A 123 8.18 -0.70 10.06
C LEU A 123 8.71 -1.17 8.71
N TRP A 124 7.82 -1.70 7.85
CA TRP A 124 8.20 -2.05 6.48
C TRP A 124 8.75 -0.84 5.72
N LEU A 125 8.02 0.28 5.72
CA LEU A 125 8.47 1.51 5.07
C LEU A 125 9.82 1.99 5.61
N TYR A 126 9.99 2.00 6.95
CA TYR A 126 11.24 2.41 7.60
C TYR A 126 12.40 1.56 7.11
N PHE A 127 12.30 0.24 7.20
CA PHE A 127 13.40 -0.65 6.82
C PHE A 127 13.69 -0.63 5.32
N THR A 128 12.67 -0.51 4.47
CA THR A 128 12.83 -0.42 3.02
C THR A 128 13.50 0.88 2.59
N ILE A 129 13.20 2.01 3.25
CA ILE A 129 13.75 3.32 2.86
C ILE A 129 15.12 3.56 3.50
N GLN A 130 15.26 3.24 4.79
CA GLN A 130 16.48 3.51 5.55
C GLN A 130 17.56 2.44 5.33
N GLY A 131 17.18 1.22 4.97
CA GLY A 131 18.13 0.10 4.82
C GLY A 131 18.87 -0.27 6.13
N LYS A 132 18.36 0.15 7.29
CA LYS A 132 18.98 -0.08 8.60
C LYS A 132 18.54 -1.43 9.17
N GLU A 133 19.43 -2.19 9.80
CA GLU A 133 19.02 -3.38 10.58
C GLU A 133 18.56 -2.99 12.01
N SER A 134 18.94 -1.79 12.48
CA SER A 134 18.57 -1.26 13.79
C SER A 134 17.41 -0.26 13.70
N PHE A 135 16.44 -0.45 14.59
CA PHE A 135 15.27 0.41 14.74
C PHE A 135 15.59 1.61 15.65
N GLN A 136 15.22 2.81 15.21
CA GLN A 136 15.33 4.05 15.99
C GLN A 136 13.95 4.69 16.08
N GLU A 137 13.34 4.65 17.26
CA GLU A 137 11.95 5.10 17.46
C GLU A 137 11.74 6.57 17.08
N GLU A 138 12.71 7.43 17.39
CA GLU A 138 12.67 8.87 17.12
C GLU A 138 12.53 9.21 15.63
N ASP A 139 13.05 8.35 14.74
CA ASP A 139 13.02 8.52 13.28
C ASP A 139 11.72 7.99 12.65
N THR A 140 10.81 7.39 13.44
CA THR A 140 9.71 6.56 12.88
C THR A 140 8.40 7.31 12.67
N LEU A 141 8.28 8.54 13.18
CA LEU A 141 7.05 9.32 13.12
C LEU A 141 6.52 9.53 11.69
N PRO A 142 7.33 9.88 10.68
CA PRO A 142 6.83 10.02 9.30
C PRO A 142 6.30 8.70 8.75
N PHE A 143 6.99 7.59 9.07
CA PHE A 143 6.63 6.25 8.61
C PHE A 143 5.33 5.77 9.28
N LEU A 144 5.14 6.07 10.57
CA LEU A 144 3.90 5.79 11.28
C LEU A 144 2.72 6.56 10.68
N LEU A 145 2.90 7.85 10.35
CA LEU A 145 1.84 8.63 9.70
C LEU A 145 1.49 8.06 8.32
N ALA A 146 2.49 7.70 7.53
CA ALA A 146 2.28 7.06 6.23
C ALA A 146 1.57 5.70 6.37
N GLY A 147 2.00 4.85 7.30
CA GLY A 147 1.40 3.54 7.57
C GLY A 147 -0.07 3.65 8.02
N GLN A 148 -0.37 4.60 8.91
CA GLN A 148 -1.74 4.90 9.34
C GLN A 148 -2.61 5.37 8.18
N TYR A 149 -2.09 6.28 7.35
CA TYR A 149 -2.80 6.72 6.15
C TYR A 149 -3.08 5.53 5.23
N MET A 150 -2.06 4.72 4.90
CA MET A 150 -2.23 3.57 4.01
C MET A 150 -3.31 2.62 4.53
N ASN A 151 -3.27 2.31 5.82
CA ASN A 151 -4.24 1.44 6.45
C ASN A 151 -5.66 2.04 6.37
N GLN A 152 -5.84 3.28 6.80
CA GLN A 152 -7.16 3.91 6.86
C GLN A 152 -7.82 4.03 5.47
N TYR A 153 -7.04 4.43 4.46
CA TYR A 153 -7.57 4.71 3.13
C TYR A 153 -7.70 3.43 2.29
N PHE A 154 -6.68 2.56 2.27
CA PHE A 154 -6.62 1.46 1.31
C PHE A 154 -7.03 0.10 1.86
N TYR A 155 -7.00 -0.13 3.17
CA TYR A 155 -7.52 -1.38 3.71
C TYR A 155 -9.02 -1.51 3.40
N ASN A 156 -9.41 -2.66 2.86
CA ASN A 156 -10.76 -2.94 2.35
C ASN A 156 -11.26 -1.96 1.28
N TRP A 157 -10.36 -1.33 0.51
CA TRP A 157 -10.76 -0.34 -0.50
C TRP A 157 -11.78 -0.89 -1.51
N PHE A 158 -11.61 -2.13 -2.00
CA PHE A 158 -12.57 -2.72 -2.95
C PHE A 158 -13.92 -3.03 -2.31
N ASP A 159 -13.98 -3.34 -1.01
CA ASP A 159 -15.24 -3.51 -0.28
C ASP A 159 -16.01 -2.18 -0.22
N LYS A 160 -15.30 -1.07 0.01
CA LYS A 160 -15.89 0.28 0.09
C LYS A 160 -16.54 0.74 -1.22
N GLN A 161 -16.15 0.17 -2.37
CA GLN A 161 -16.73 0.54 -3.67
C GLN A 161 -18.04 -0.19 -4.01
N GLN A 162 -18.46 -1.16 -3.18
CA GLN A 162 -19.65 -1.98 -3.43
C GLN A 162 -20.91 -1.48 -2.69
N ASN A 163 -20.75 -0.47 -1.83
CA ASN A 163 -21.84 0.24 -1.15
C ASN A 163 -22.19 1.53 -1.90
#